data_AF-A0A3B9MX02-F1
#
_entry.id   AF-A0A3B9MX02-F1
#
_cell.length_a   1.000
_cell.length_b   1.000
_cell.length_c   1.000
_cell.angle_alpha   90.00
_cell.angle_beta   90.00
_cell.angle_gamma   90.00
#
_symmetry.space_group_name_H-M   'P 1'
#
loop_
_entity.id
_entity.type
_entity.pdbx_description
1 polymer ?
#
loop_
_entity_poly.entity_id
_entity_poly.type
_entity_poly.pdbx_seq_one_letter_code
_entity_poly.pdbx_strand_id
1 'polypeptide(L)'
;MSRSKNEYSIMKDLEVKTYNFAVQGIGLIKSLEKEFPELVNNDLKQSMGSVSINFIDALNAQENEDFAKNIKACYANTQKSAELLHSLGVIENKTLEEQRLLLINDSKNMIDKLDSIISKLIY
;
A
#
# COMPACT_ATOMS: atom_id res chain seq x y z
N MET A 1 18.47 16.46 -8.75
CA MET A 1 18.03 17.13 -7.50
C MET A 1 18.42 16.25 -6.31
N SER A 2 19.12 16.81 -5.32
CA SER A 2 19.47 16.07 -4.09
C SER A 2 18.31 16.19 -3.09
N ARG A 3 17.73 15.06 -2.67
CA ARG A 3 16.66 15.00 -1.64
C ARG A 3 17.25 15.30 -0.26
N SER A 4 16.51 15.96 0.61
CA SER A 4 16.96 16.22 1.99
C SER A 4 17.13 14.91 2.78
N LYS A 5 17.97 14.90 3.83
CA LYS A 5 18.17 13.72 4.70
C LYS A 5 16.85 13.18 5.27
N ASN A 6 15.90 14.07 5.58
CA ASN A 6 14.59 13.71 6.09
C ASN A 6 13.73 12.98 5.04
N GLU A 7 13.72 13.47 3.80
CA GLU A 7 12.99 12.85 2.69
C GLU A 7 13.55 11.47 2.35
N TYR A 8 14.88 11.32 2.37
CA TYR A 8 15.51 10.02 2.16
C TYR A 8 15.09 9.00 3.23
N SER A 9 15.03 9.42 4.50
CA SER A 9 14.55 8.58 5.59
C SER A 9 13.08 8.18 5.42
N ILE A 10 12.23 9.10 4.97
CA ILE A 10 10.81 8.82 4.70
C ILE A 10 10.65 7.81 3.56
N MET A 11 11.40 7.97 2.47
CA MET A 11 11.35 7.07 1.32
C MET A 11 11.76 5.65 1.68
N LYS A 12 12.85 5.50 2.45
CA LYS A 12 13.32 4.18 2.91
C LYS A 12 12.32 3.50 3.86
N ASP A 13 11.69 4.26 4.74
CA ASP A 13 10.62 3.73 5.61
C ASP A 13 9.40 3.28 4.77
N LEU A 14 9.00 4.07 3.78
CA LEU A 14 7.91 3.71 2.87
C LEU A 14 8.24 2.50 1.99
N GLU A 15 9.48 2.33 1.57
CA GLU A 15 9.91 1.16 0.80
C GLU A 15 9.64 -0.14 1.58
N VAL A 16 10.07 -0.19 2.84
CA VAL A 16 9.85 -1.35 3.71
C VAL A 16 8.36 -1.54 4.00
N LYS A 17 7.62 -0.45 4.26
CA LYS A 17 6.20 -0.53 4.58
C LYS A 17 5.34 -0.97 3.40
N THR A 18 5.58 -0.43 2.22
CA THR A 18 4.86 -0.82 0.99
C THR A 18 5.10 -2.29 0.66
N TYR A 19 6.34 -2.78 0.80
CA TYR A 19 6.66 -4.20 0.64
C TYR A 19 5.93 -5.07 1.67
N ASN A 20 6.05 -4.75 2.96
CA ASN A 20 5.41 -5.52 4.03
C ASN A 20 3.89 -5.53 3.89
N PHE A 21 3.28 -4.40 3.55
CA PHE A 21 1.86 -4.28 3.30
C PHE A 21 1.41 -5.20 2.16
N ALA A 22 2.13 -5.20 1.03
CA ALA A 22 1.82 -6.07 -0.10
C ALA A 22 1.95 -7.57 0.27
N VAL A 23 3.04 -7.96 0.93
CA VAL A 23 3.30 -9.36 1.33
C VAL A 23 2.25 -9.86 2.32
N GLN A 24 1.99 -9.08 3.38
CA GLN A 24 1.01 -9.45 4.39
C GLN A 24 -0.40 -9.45 3.82
N GLY A 25 -0.73 -8.50 2.93
CA GLY A 25 -1.99 -8.45 2.22
C GLY A 25 -2.25 -9.68 1.35
N ILE A 26 -1.26 -10.06 0.53
CA ILE A 26 -1.33 -11.31 -0.26
C ILE A 26 -1.44 -12.53 0.66
N GLY A 27 -0.75 -12.52 1.80
CA GLY A 27 -0.86 -13.56 2.83
C GLY A 27 -2.28 -13.70 3.38
N LEU A 28 -2.92 -12.58 3.76
CA LEU A 28 -4.31 -12.55 4.21
C LEU A 28 -5.24 -13.14 3.15
N ILE A 29 -5.10 -12.71 1.89
CA ILE A 29 -5.95 -13.18 0.79
C ILE A 29 -5.79 -14.68 0.57
N LYS A 30 -4.56 -15.22 0.63
CA LYS A 30 -4.33 -16.67 0.53
C LYS A 30 -4.94 -17.46 1.69
N SER A 31 -5.04 -16.86 2.88
CA SER A 31 -5.73 -17.48 4.01
C SER A 31 -7.25 -17.42 3.83
N LEU A 32 -7.79 -16.29 3.34
CA LEU A 32 -9.20 -16.17 2.97
C LEU A 32 -9.58 -17.17 1.87
N GLU A 33 -8.75 -17.34 0.83
CA GLU A 33 -8.95 -18.34 -0.23
C GLU A 33 -9.12 -19.77 0.31
N LYS A 34 -8.58 -20.07 1.50
CA LYS A 34 -8.67 -21.39 2.14
C LYS A 34 -9.83 -21.50 3.12
N GLU A 35 -10.07 -20.47 3.91
CA GLU A 35 -11.01 -20.52 5.05
C GLU A 35 -12.36 -19.86 4.74
N PHE A 36 -12.37 -18.78 3.95
CA PHE A 36 -13.55 -17.98 3.60
C PHE A 36 -13.52 -17.58 2.12
N PRO A 37 -13.62 -18.54 1.16
CA PRO A 37 -13.46 -18.26 -0.27
C PRO A 37 -14.43 -17.18 -0.80
N GLU A 38 -15.59 -17.03 -0.18
CA GLU A 38 -16.60 -16.02 -0.49
C GLU A 38 -16.16 -14.59 -0.18
N LEU A 39 -15.17 -14.40 0.70
CA LEU A 39 -14.60 -13.09 1.04
C LEU A 39 -13.43 -12.71 0.12
N VAL A 40 -13.00 -13.60 -0.78
CA VAL A 40 -11.87 -13.33 -1.67
C VAL A 40 -12.23 -12.24 -2.67
N ASN A 41 -11.40 -11.21 -2.69
CA ASN A 41 -11.52 -10.10 -3.61
C ASN A 41 -10.26 -9.98 -4.49
N ASN A 42 -10.40 -10.28 -5.79
CA ASN A 42 -9.29 -10.22 -6.74
C ASN A 42 -8.76 -8.79 -6.95
N ASP A 43 -9.63 -7.79 -6.86
CA ASP A 43 -9.24 -6.39 -6.94
C ASP A 43 -8.36 -5.99 -5.75
N LEU A 44 -8.64 -6.54 -4.56
CA LEU A 44 -7.82 -6.31 -3.37
C LEU A 44 -6.42 -6.92 -3.54
N LYS A 45 -6.34 -8.13 -4.12
CA LYS A 45 -5.08 -8.81 -4.43
C LYS A 45 -4.23 -7.99 -5.40
N GLN A 46 -4.86 -7.50 -6.46
CA GLN A 46 -4.20 -6.67 -7.45
C GLN A 46 -3.74 -5.34 -6.85
N SER A 47 -4.63 -4.61 -6.17
CA SER A 47 -4.29 -3.30 -5.61
C SER A 47 -3.17 -3.41 -4.58
N MET A 48 -3.21 -4.41 -3.69
CA MET A 48 -2.15 -4.64 -2.69
C MET A 48 -0.80 -4.95 -3.33
N GLY A 49 -0.78 -5.80 -4.35
CA GLY A 49 0.45 -6.11 -5.09
C GLY A 49 1.03 -4.89 -5.80
N SER A 50 0.17 -4.03 -6.36
CA SER A 50 0.60 -2.83 -7.08
C SER A 50 1.20 -1.74 -6.19
N VAL A 51 0.88 -1.70 -4.89
CA VAL A 51 1.43 -0.70 -3.95
C VAL A 51 2.96 -0.74 -3.91
N SER A 52 3.56 -1.91 -3.68
CA SER A 52 5.02 -2.04 -3.60
C SER A 52 5.69 -1.84 -4.96
N ILE A 53 5.09 -2.38 -6.03
CA ILE A 53 5.59 -2.24 -7.40
C ILE A 53 5.66 -0.75 -7.79
N ASN A 54 4.57 -0.01 -7.63
CA ASN A 54 4.55 1.41 -7.98
C ASN A 54 5.48 2.25 -7.11
N PHE A 55 5.68 1.89 -5.84
CA PHE A 55 6.65 2.60 -5.01
C PHE A 55 8.09 2.35 -5.47
N ILE A 56 8.45 1.11 -5.80
CA ILE A 56 9.77 0.77 -6.35
C ILE A 56 9.99 1.47 -7.68
N ASP A 57 9.00 1.48 -8.57
CA ASP A 57 9.07 2.19 -9.86
C ASP A 57 9.25 3.69 -9.66
N ALA A 58 8.64 4.29 -8.64
CA ALA A 58 8.91 5.67 -8.27
C ALA A 58 10.37 5.86 -7.83
N LEU A 59 10.90 5.01 -6.95
CA LEU A 59 12.29 5.12 -6.51
C LEU A 59 13.30 4.98 -7.66
N ASN A 60 12.98 4.19 -8.67
CA ASN A 60 13.81 3.95 -9.86
C ASN A 60 13.59 4.98 -10.98
N ALA A 61 12.60 5.86 -10.87
CA ALA A 61 12.30 6.86 -11.88
C ALA A 61 13.46 7.85 -12.05
N GLN A 62 13.86 8.09 -13.31
CA GLN A 62 14.89 9.07 -13.66
C GLN A 62 14.30 10.46 -13.83
N GLU A 63 13.06 10.53 -14.31
CA GLU A 63 12.33 11.78 -14.56
C GLU A 63 11.33 12.09 -13.44
N ASN A 64 11.16 13.38 -13.16
CA ASN A 64 10.22 13.84 -12.11
C ASN A 64 8.76 13.49 -12.46
N GLU A 65 8.40 13.49 -13.75
CA GLU A 65 7.06 13.12 -14.21
C GLU A 65 6.76 11.65 -13.91
N ASP A 66 7.70 10.75 -14.22
CA ASP A 66 7.57 9.32 -13.92
C ASP A 66 7.54 9.06 -12.43
N PHE A 67 8.39 9.74 -11.65
CA PHE A 67 8.34 9.69 -10.19
C PHE A 67 6.96 10.09 -9.66
N ALA A 68 6.43 11.23 -10.12
CA ALA A 68 5.14 11.76 -9.70
C ALA A 68 3.99 10.82 -10.07
N LYS A 69 4.01 10.26 -11.28
CA LYS A 69 3.02 9.29 -11.76
C LYS A 69 3.02 8.03 -10.89
N ASN A 70 4.19 7.46 -10.62
CA ASN A 70 4.32 6.22 -9.86
C ASN A 70 3.96 6.41 -8.37
N ILE A 71 4.34 7.54 -7.75
CA ILE A 71 3.91 7.85 -6.38
C ILE A 71 2.38 8.01 -6.29
N LYS A 72 1.74 8.68 -7.25
CA LYS A 72 0.28 8.81 -7.28
C LYS A 72 -0.42 7.47 -7.49
N ALA A 73 0.13 6.60 -8.34
CA ALA A 73 -0.38 5.25 -8.53
C ALA A 73 -0.25 4.42 -7.24
N CYS A 74 0.88 4.51 -6.54
CA CYS A 74 1.07 3.88 -5.24
C CYS A 74 0.04 4.37 -4.20
N TYR A 75 -0.18 5.68 -4.13
CA TYR A 75 -1.19 6.29 -3.27
C TYR A 75 -2.60 5.78 -3.58
N ALA A 76 -3.03 5.83 -4.84
CA ALA A 76 -4.34 5.37 -5.27
C ALA A 76 -4.55 3.88 -4.98
N ASN A 77 -3.55 3.04 -5.21
CA ASN A 77 -3.62 1.61 -4.89
C ASN A 77 -3.65 1.34 -3.38
N THR A 78 -3.00 2.18 -2.57
CA THR A 78 -3.05 2.10 -1.11
C THR A 78 -4.45 2.45 -0.60
N GLN A 79 -5.07 3.53 -1.12
CA GLN A 79 -6.45 3.90 -0.81
C GLN A 79 -7.44 2.81 -1.22
N LYS A 80 -7.36 2.33 -2.46
CA LYS A 80 -8.22 1.24 -2.95
C LYS A 80 -8.10 0.00 -2.06
N SER A 81 -6.88 -0.37 -1.66
CA SER A 81 -6.66 -1.52 -0.78
C SER A 81 -7.28 -1.31 0.61
N ALA A 82 -7.20 -0.10 1.17
CA ALA A 82 -7.81 0.25 2.46
C ALA A 82 -9.34 0.13 2.41
N GLU A 83 -9.97 0.69 1.37
CA GLU A 83 -11.42 0.61 1.14
C GLU A 83 -11.88 -0.84 1.00
N LEU A 84 -11.15 -1.63 0.21
CA LEU A 84 -11.47 -3.03 0.01
C LEU A 84 -11.28 -3.87 1.29
N LEU A 85 -10.23 -3.61 2.08
CA LEU A 85 -10.08 -4.22 3.41
C LEU A 85 -11.23 -3.89 4.35
N HIS A 86 -11.73 -2.64 4.32
CA HIS A 86 -12.92 -2.27 5.07
C HIS A 86 -14.16 -3.00 4.58
N SER A 87 -14.31 -3.18 3.25
CA SER A 87 -15.46 -3.84 2.63
C SER A 87 -15.59 -5.33 2.96
N LEU A 88 -14.51 -6.00 3.38
CA LEU A 88 -14.54 -7.39 3.84
C LEU A 88 -15.43 -7.60 5.08
N GLY A 89 -15.76 -6.53 5.82
CA GLY A 89 -16.48 -6.64 7.08
C GLY A 89 -15.63 -7.33 8.16
N VAL A 90 -16.26 -7.74 9.25
CA VAL A 90 -15.59 -8.47 10.34
C VAL A 90 -15.36 -9.92 9.91
N ILE A 91 -14.13 -10.39 10.01
CA ILE A 91 -13.79 -11.79 9.75
C ILE A 91 -13.96 -12.59 11.05
N GLU A 92 -14.66 -13.72 11.02
CA GLU A 92 -14.93 -14.54 12.21
C GLU A 92 -13.65 -15.13 12.81
N ASN A 93 -12.65 -15.44 11.97
CA ASN A 93 -11.33 -15.85 12.43
C ASN A 93 -10.57 -14.65 13.01
N LYS A 94 -10.37 -14.68 14.33
CA LYS A 94 -9.69 -13.62 15.09
C LYS A 94 -8.31 -13.26 14.55
N THR A 95 -7.50 -14.24 14.14
CA THR A 95 -6.15 -14.00 13.61
C THR A 95 -6.22 -13.25 12.28
N LEU A 96 -7.14 -13.63 11.40
CA LEU A 96 -7.33 -12.95 10.11
C LEU A 96 -7.91 -11.56 10.30
N GLU A 97 -8.81 -11.38 11.27
CA GLU A 97 -9.36 -10.06 11.61
C GLU A 97 -8.28 -9.13 12.19
N GLU A 98 -7.43 -9.61 13.08
CA GLU A 98 -6.28 -8.84 13.59
C GLU A 98 -5.35 -8.41 12.46
N GLN A 99 -5.07 -9.32 11.52
CA GLN A 99 -4.26 -9.02 10.34
C GLN A 99 -4.95 -7.99 9.42
N ARG A 100 -6.26 -8.10 9.20
CA ARG A 100 -7.04 -7.12 8.43
C ARG A 100 -6.98 -5.73 9.06
N LEU A 101 -7.19 -5.63 10.37
CA LEU A 101 -7.14 -4.38 11.12
C LEU A 101 -5.73 -3.76 11.12
N LEU A 102 -4.68 -4.58 11.24
CA LEU A 102 -3.29 -4.14 11.09
C LEU A 102 -3.06 -3.51 9.71
N LEU A 103 -3.47 -4.20 8.64
CA LEU A 103 -3.32 -3.70 7.27
C LEU A 103 -4.12 -2.40 7.04
N ILE A 104 -5.31 -2.28 7.62
CA ILE A 104 -6.09 -1.03 7.58
C ILE A 104 -5.31 0.11 8.27
N ASN A 105 -4.69 -0.15 9.42
CA ASN A 105 -3.90 0.86 10.12
C ASN A 105 -2.62 1.24 9.34
N ASP A 106 -1.92 0.25 8.78
CA ASP A 106 -0.73 0.48 7.98
C ASP A 106 -1.03 1.30 6.73
N SER A 107 -2.14 0.99 6.03
CA SER A 107 -2.55 1.74 4.85
C SER A 107 -2.83 3.22 5.17
N LYS A 108 -3.47 3.54 6.31
CA LYS A 108 -3.66 4.93 6.76
C LYS A 108 -2.34 5.66 6.95
N ASN A 109 -1.40 5.05 7.68
CA ASN A 109 -0.08 5.64 7.91
C ASN A 109 0.72 5.85 6.61
N MET A 110 0.55 4.95 5.64
CA MET A 110 1.16 5.06 4.33
C MET A 110 0.52 6.18 3.50
N ILE A 111 -0.81 6.27 3.50
CA ILE A 111 -1.58 7.32 2.82
C ILE A 111 -1.12 8.71 3.29
N ASP A 112 -1.01 8.94 4.59
CA ASP A 112 -0.59 10.25 5.14
C ASP A 112 0.81 10.65 4.66
N LYS A 113 1.73 9.69 4.59
CA LYS A 113 3.10 9.92 4.13
C LYS A 113 3.17 10.15 2.62
N LEU A 114 2.44 9.35 1.85
CA LEU A 114 2.37 9.47 0.41
C LEU A 114 1.71 10.80 0.01
N ASP A 115 0.66 11.22 0.72
CA ASP A 115 0.02 12.52 0.53
C ASP A 115 0.98 13.69 0.82
N SER A 116 1.77 13.58 1.90
CA SER A 116 2.84 14.55 2.20
C SER A 116 3.91 14.62 1.11
N ILE A 117 4.20 13.53 0.41
CA ILE A 117 5.10 13.53 -0.75
C ILE A 117 4.41 14.17 -1.96
N ILE A 118 3.16 13.79 -2.25
CA ILE A 118 2.40 14.27 -3.40
C ILE A 118 2.18 15.78 -3.33
N SER A 119 1.86 16.33 -2.15
CA SER A 119 1.67 17.76 -1.94
C SER A 119 2.91 18.62 -2.24
N LYS A 120 4.10 18.00 -2.28
CA LYS A 120 5.37 18.66 -2.62
C LYS A 120 5.75 18.52 -4.10
N LEU A 121 4.98 17.78 -4.88
CA LEU A 121 5.18 17.68 -6.32
C LEU A 121 4.74 19.01 -6.95
N ILE A 122 5.70 19.80 -7.42
CA ILE A 122 5.45 21.04 -8.15
C ILE A 122 5.12 20.65 -9.60
N TYR A 123 4.02 21.19 -10.14
CA TYR A 123 3.70 21.17 -11.56
C TYR A 123 4.23 22.43 -12.24
#